data_AF-A0A090HZD4-F1
#
_entry.id   AF-A0A090HZD4-F1
#
_cell.length_a   1.000
_cell.length_b   1.000
_cell.length_c   1.000
_cell.angle_alpha   90.00
_cell.angle_beta   90.00
_cell.angle_gamma   90.00
#
_symmetry.space_group_name_H-M   'P 1'
#
loop_
_entity.id
_entity.type
_entity.pdbx_description
1 polymer ?
#
loop_
_entity_poly.entity_id
_entity_poly.type
_entity_poly.pdbx_seq_one_letter_code
_entity_poly.pdbx_strand_id
1 'polypeptide(L)' 'MDQQKIGSFLKTLRKEKNMTQEQLAEILNVSGRSVSRWETGVSQTKGY' A
#
# COMPACT_ATOMS: atom_id res chain seq x y z
N MET A 1 -8.20 -2.11 14.42
CA MET A 1 -8.06 -2.51 13.00
C MET A 1 -6.62 -2.19 12.59
N ASP A 2 -5.74 -3.20 12.58
CA ASP A 2 -4.30 -3.03 12.33
C ASP A 2 -4.05 -2.65 10.86
N GLN A 3 -3.89 -1.35 10.58
CA GLN A 3 -3.52 -0.87 9.24
C GLN A 3 -2.20 -1.50 8.74
N GLN A 4 -1.31 -1.91 9.66
CA GLN A 4 -0.08 -2.63 9.32
C GLN A 4 -0.34 -4.02 8.72
N LYS A 5 -1.39 -4.73 9.14
CA LYS A 5 -1.75 -6.04 8.56
C LYS A 5 -2.35 -5.89 7.16
N ILE A 6 -3.08 -4.81 6.91
CA ILE A 6 -3.67 -4.54 5.59
C ILE A 6 -2.59 -4.18 4.56
N GLY A 7 -1.60 -3.38 4.95
CA GLY A 7 -0.48 -3.00 4.09
C GLY A 7 0.35 -4.19 3.59
N SER A 8 0.73 -5.07 4.50
CA SER A 8 1.49 -6.28 4.16
C SER A 8 0.66 -7.25 3.31
N PHE A 9 -0.62 -7.42 3.62
CA PHE A 9 -1.54 -8.23 2.83
C PHE A 9 -1.70 -7.70 1.40
N LEU A 10 -1.89 -6.39 1.23
CA LEU A 10 -2.01 -5.75 -0.08
C LEU A 10 -0.75 -5.95 -0.92
N LYS A 11 0.44 -5.83 -0.31
CA LYS A 11 1.72 -6.07 -0.96
C LYS A 11 1.87 -7.52 -1.45
N THR A 12 1.44 -8.48 -0.63
CA THR A 12 1.45 -9.90 -1.01
C THR A 12 0.51 -10.16 -2.18
N LEU A 13 -0.74 -9.68 -2.09
CA LEU A 13 -1.74 -9.83 -3.15
C LEU A 13 -1.29 -9.19 -4.47
N ARG A 14 -0.65 -8.02 -4.40
CA ARG A 14 -0.09 -7.33 -5.57
C ARG A 14 0.98 -8.17 -6.25
N LYS A 15 1.87 -8.79 -5.47
CA LYS A 15 2.93 -9.67 -5.98
C LYS A 15 2.37 -10.96 -6.57
N GLU A 16 1.37 -11.56 -5.92
CA GLU A 16 0.70 -12.76 -6.45
C GLU A 16 0.07 -12.52 -7.83
N LYS A 17 -0.45 -11.30 -8.03
CA LYS A 17 -1.02 -10.87 -9.32
C LYS A 17 0.03 -10.32 -10.30
N ASN A 18 1.32 -10.36 -9.97
CA ASN A 18 2.41 -9.79 -10.77
C ASN A 18 2.18 -8.32 -11.18
N MET A 19 1.67 -7.50 -10.25
CA MET A 19 1.31 -6.11 -10.52
C MET A 19 2.34 -5.14 -9.94
N THR A 20 2.52 -3.99 -10.58
CA THR A 20 3.28 -2.87 -10.01
C THR A 20 2.42 -2.02 -9.07
N GLN A 21 3.05 -1.16 -8.27
CA GLN A 21 2.31 -0.25 -7.40
C GLN A 21 1.47 0.74 -8.22
N GLU A 22 1.97 1.15 -9.39
CA GLU A 22 1.27 2.03 -10.34
C GLU A 22 0.03 1.34 -10.92
N GLN A 23 0.15 0.08 -11.37
CA GLN A 23 -0.99 -0.68 -11.88
C GLN A 23 -2.08 -0.89 -10.83
N LEU A 24 -1.68 -1.18 -9.59
CA LEU A 24 -2.63 -1.27 -8.48
C LEU A 24 -3.27 0.09 -8.17
N ALA A 25 -2.50 1.17 -8.28
CA ALA A 25 -2.98 2.53 -8.05
C ALA A 25 -3.97 2.97 -9.12
N GLU A 26 -3.74 2.65 -10.39
CA GLU A 26 -4.66 2.89 -11.50
C GLU A 26 -6.01 2.18 -11.28
N ILE A 27 -5.99 0.91 -10.87
CA ILE A 27 -7.21 0.13 -10.61
C ILE A 27 -8.01 0.70 -9.45
N LEU A 28 -7.31 1.14 -8.40
CA LEU A 28 -7.94 1.73 -7.22
C LEU A 28 -8.23 3.22 -7.40
N ASN A 29 -7.89 3.80 -8.57
CA ASN A 29 -7.99 5.22 -8.88
C ASN A 29 -7.37 6.13 -7.80
N VAL A 30 -6.20 5.72 -7.31
CA VAL A 30 -5.38 6.46 -6.34
C VAL A 30 -4.00 6.73 -6.91
N SER A 31 -3.20 7.52 -6.20
CA SER A 31 -1.79 7.69 -6.56
C SER A 31 -0.95 6.48 -6.15
N GLY A 32 0.10 6.15 -6.93
CA GLY A 32 1.10 5.14 -6.53
C GLY A 32 1.74 5.44 -5.16
N ARG A 33 1.83 6.72 -4.79
CA ARG A 33 2.28 7.17 -3.47
C ARG A 33 1.32 6.72 -2.35
N SER A 34 0.01 6.69 -2.61
CA SER A 34 -0.99 6.19 -1.67
C SER A 34 -0.80 4.69 -1.43
N VAL A 35 -0.63 3.91 -2.50
CA VAL A 35 -0.36 2.46 -2.43
C VAL A 35 0.95 2.19 -1.68
N SER A 36 2.01 2.95 -1.97
CA SER A 36 3.28 2.84 -1.26
C SER A 36 3.14 3.10 0.24
N ARG A 37 2.39 4.12 0.65
CA ARG A 37 2.10 4.41 2.08
C ARG A 37 1.32 3.28 2.75
N TRP A 38 0.36 2.69 2.06
CA TRP A 38 -0.39 1.54 2.57
C TRP A 38 0.53 0.33 2.76
N GLU A 39 1.36 -0.01 1.76
CA GLU A 39 2.27 -1.16 1.81
C GLU A 39 3.39 -1.02 2.85
N THR A 40 3.86 0.20 3.09
CA THR A 40 4.99 0.46 4.02
C THR A 40 4.55 0.82 5.44
N GLY A 41 3.26 1.06 5.67
CA GLY A 41 2.73 1.33 7.00
C GLY A 41 3.24 2.63 7.64
N VAL A 42 3.88 3.53 6.87
CA VAL A 42 4.37 4.83 7.36
C VAL A 42 3.19 5.79 7.50
N SER A 43 2.35 5.51 8.48
CA SER A 43 1.64 6.54 9.22
C SER A 43 2.72 7.39 9.88
N GLN A 44 2.76 8.69 9.61
CA GLN A 44 3.61 9.61 10.36
C GLN A 44 3.23 9.49 11.85
N THR A 45 3.87 8.60 12.60
CA THR A 45 3.97 8.78 14.04
C THR A 45 4.85 10.00 14.21
N LYS A 46 4.16 11.12 14.44
CA LYS A 46 4.69 12.44 14.76
C LYS A 46 5.98 12.31 15.57
N GLY A 47 7.09 12.71 14.98
CA GLY A 47 8.22 13.21 15.74
C GLY A 47 7.84 14.59 16.25
N TYR A 48 7.37 14.65 17.49
CA TYR A 48 7.45 15.82 18.36
C TYR A 48 8.20 15.38 19.61
#